data_AF-A0A0T5P3N5-F1
#
_entry.id   AF-A0A0T5P3N5-F1
#
_cell.length_a   1.000
_cell.length_b   1.000
_cell.length_c   1.000
_cell.angle_alpha   90.00
_cell.angle_beta   90.00
_cell.angle_gamma   90.00
#
_symmetry.space_group_name_H-M   'P 1'
#
loop_
_entity.id
_entity.type
_entity.pdbx_description
1 polymer ?
#
loop_
_entity_poly.entity_id
_entity_poly.type
_entity_poly.pdbx_seq_one_letter_code
_entity_poly.pdbx_strand_id
1 'polypeptide(L)'
;MQIFSVLRGCVAAYIVGVLFNWAGYLIDIRHRPRPAGDIWTDLVFMAVMGGGLALIATILVLALWFVLARRGATVSYRDALTTGAAGTVLVFWSVGNLLPWLLVGVLLGAAFGAAFWLTAFGRRREVTLSLT
;
A
#
# COMPACT_ATOMS: atom_id res chain seq x y z
N MET A 1 21.93 -4.68 2.65
CA MET A 1 20.89 -4.89 3.71
C MET A 1 19.58 -4.11 3.45
N GLN A 2 19.59 -3.04 2.66
CA GLN A 2 18.41 -2.19 2.43
C GLN A 2 17.26 -2.88 1.68
N ILE A 3 17.53 -3.87 0.83
CA ILE A 3 16.49 -4.67 0.14
C ILE A 3 15.55 -5.34 1.15
N PHE A 4 16.08 -5.92 2.23
CA PHE A 4 15.25 -6.57 3.25
C PHE A 4 14.37 -5.55 4.00
N SER A 5 14.88 -4.33 4.22
CA SER A 5 14.09 -3.23 4.75
C SER A 5 12.94 -2.86 3.82
N VAL A 6 13.20 -2.73 2.52
CA VAL A 6 12.17 -2.42 1.52
C VAL A 6 11.12 -3.53 1.43
N LEU A 7 11.55 -4.80 1.43
CA LEU A 7 10.64 -5.95 1.45
C LEU A 7 9.73 -5.95 2.69
N ARG A 8 10.29 -5.67 3.88
CA ARG A 8 9.50 -5.50 5.11
C ARG A 8 8.51 -4.35 4.99
N GLY A 9 8.92 -3.24 4.37
CA GLY A 9 8.06 -2.13 3.99
C GLY A 9 6.86 -2.56 3.15
N CYS A 10 7.12 -3.31 2.08
CA CYS A 10 6.08 -3.82 1.17
C CYS A 10 5.11 -4.76 1.90
N VAL A 11 5.62 -5.67 2.74
CA VAL A 11 4.79 -6.57 3.55
C VAL A 11 3.91 -5.78 4.51
N ALA A 12 4.44 -4.76 5.18
CA ALA A 12 3.65 -3.93 6.08
C ALA A 12 2.54 -3.17 5.34
N ALA A 13 2.86 -2.55 4.20
CA ALA A 13 1.85 -1.87 3.38
C ALA A 13 0.76 -2.82 2.89
N TYR A 14 1.13 -4.06 2.53
CA TYR A 14 0.18 -5.11 2.18
C TYR A 14 -0.75 -5.48 3.35
N ILE A 15 -0.18 -5.72 4.54
CA ILE A 15 -0.98 -6.04 5.75
C ILE A 15 -1.97 -4.92 6.05
N VAL A 16 -1.52 -3.65 5.98
CA VAL A 16 -2.40 -2.49 6.15
C VAL A 16 -3.52 -2.50 5.09
N GLY A 17 -3.22 -2.91 3.86
CA GLY A 17 -4.20 -2.98 2.76
C GLY A 17 -5.26 -4.05 3.00
N VAL A 18 -4.83 -5.23 3.45
CA VAL A 18 -5.74 -6.31 3.85
C VAL A 18 -6.65 -5.86 4.98
N LEU A 19 -6.11 -5.21 6.01
CA LEU A 19 -6.89 -4.70 7.14
C LEU A 19 -7.93 -3.65 6.71
N PHE A 20 -7.56 -2.71 5.84
CA PHE A 20 -8.51 -1.73 5.31
C PHE A 20 -9.59 -2.37 4.44
N ASN A 21 -9.22 -3.34 3.60
CA ASN A 21 -10.18 -4.08 2.77
C ASN A 21 -11.18 -4.86 3.63
N TRP A 22 -10.69 -5.55 4.66
CA TRP A 22 -11.54 -6.26 5.63
C TRP A 22 -12.45 -5.31 6.40
N ALA A 23 -11.94 -4.17 6.87
CA ALA A 23 -12.75 -3.15 7.54
C ALA A 23 -13.87 -2.64 6.63
N GLY A 24 -13.57 -2.37 5.36
CA GLY A 24 -14.57 -2.00 4.36
C GLY A 24 -15.63 -3.07 4.14
N TYR A 25 -15.21 -4.34 4.00
CA TYR A 25 -16.11 -5.48 3.82
C TYR A 25 -17.04 -5.69 5.04
N LEU A 26 -16.52 -5.58 6.26
CA LEU A 26 -17.32 -5.67 7.49
C LEU A 26 -18.33 -4.52 7.61
N ILE A 27 -17.96 -3.32 7.18
CA ILE A 27 -18.89 -2.17 7.13
C ILE A 27 -19.99 -2.42 6.09
N ASP A 28 -19.68 -2.94 4.89
CA ASP A 28 -20.67 -3.22 3.85
C ASP A 28 -21.68 -4.28 4.31
N ILE A 29 -21.23 -5.39 4.92
CA ILE A 29 -22.10 -6.44 5.47
C ILE A 29 -23.09 -5.87 6.49
N ARG A 30 -22.63 -4.97 7.37
CA ARG A 30 -23.49 -4.35 8.38
C ARG A 30 -24.64 -3.53 7.77
N HIS A 31 -24.42 -2.91 6.60
CA HIS A 31 -25.41 -2.07 5.93
C HIS A 31 -26.26 -2.86 4.91
N ARG A 32 -25.73 -3.93 4.34
CA ARG A 32 -26.40 -4.79 3.36
C ARG A 32 -26.11 -6.26 3.66
N PRO A 33 -26.93 -6.93 4.49
CA PRO A 33 -26.74 -8.34 4.78
C PRO A 33 -26.97 -9.16 3.49
N ARG A 34 -25.90 -9.78 2.98
CA ARG A 34 -25.98 -10.73 1.86
C ARG A 34 -26.23 -12.14 2.42
N PRO A 35 -26.87 -13.06 1.65
CA PRO A 35 -26.96 -14.46 2.04
C PRO A 35 -25.55 -15.03 2.17
N ALA A 36 -25.17 -15.36 3.41
CA ALA A 36 -23.80 -15.65 3.78
C ALA A 36 -23.35 -17.01 3.21
N GLY A 37 -22.43 -16.98 2.24
CA GLY A 37 -21.31 -17.93 2.30
C GLY A 37 -20.52 -17.68 3.58
N ASP A 38 -19.75 -18.67 4.03
CA ASP A 38 -18.93 -18.54 5.24
C ASP A 38 -18.02 -17.30 5.15
N ILE A 39 -18.31 -16.28 5.96
CA ILE A 39 -17.69 -14.94 5.95
C ILE A 39 -16.16 -15.05 6.02
N TRP A 40 -15.66 -16.06 6.72
CA TRP A 40 -14.23 -16.34 6.84
C TRP A 40 -13.60 -16.72 5.52
N THR A 41 -14.32 -17.49 4.69
CA THR A 41 -13.86 -17.93 3.38
C THR A 41 -13.74 -16.74 2.42
N ASP A 42 -14.71 -15.83 2.44
CA ASP A 42 -14.69 -14.59 1.64
C ASP A 42 -13.54 -13.66 2.06
N LEU A 43 -13.31 -13.49 3.37
CA LEU A 43 -12.20 -12.67 3.89
C LEU A 43 -10.83 -13.22 3.48
N VAL A 44 -10.65 -14.54 3.58
CA VAL A 44 -9.42 -15.22 3.16
C VAL A 44 -9.25 -15.12 1.64
N PHE A 45 -10.31 -15.34 0.87
CA PHE A 45 -10.27 -15.21 -0.59
C PHE A 45 -9.87 -13.79 -1.02
N MET A 46 -10.44 -12.75 -0.39
CA MET A 46 -10.06 -11.36 -0.65
C MET A 46 -8.59 -11.06 -0.30
N ALA A 47 -8.07 -11.64 0.77
CA ALA A 47 -6.65 -11.51 1.11
C ALA A 47 -5.77 -12.19 0.05
N VAL A 48 -6.08 -13.43 -0.36
CA VAL A 48 -5.30 -14.16 -1.36
C VAL A 48 -5.30 -13.47 -2.72
N MET A 49 -6.46 -13.03 -3.21
CA MET A 49 -6.57 -12.27 -4.46
C MET A 49 -5.85 -10.93 -4.37
N GLY A 50 -5.93 -10.24 -3.21
CA GLY A 50 -5.15 -9.03 -2.93
C GLY A 50 -3.64 -9.27 -2.97
N GLY A 51 -3.18 -10.45 -2.53
CA GLY A 51 -1.78 -10.86 -2.57
C GLY A 51 -1.19 -10.87 -3.99
N GLY A 52 -1.97 -11.26 -5.01
CA GLY A 52 -1.54 -11.22 -6.40
C GLY A 52 -1.23 -9.80 -6.90
N LEU A 53 -2.09 -8.83 -6.58
CA LEU A 53 -1.87 -7.42 -6.89
C LEU A 53 -0.71 -6.83 -6.07
N ALA A 54 -0.59 -7.24 -4.81
CA ALA A 54 0.48 -6.81 -3.93
C ALA A 54 1.86 -7.28 -4.42
N LEU A 55 1.93 -8.46 -5.03
CA LEU A 55 3.16 -8.97 -5.65
C LEU A 55 3.61 -8.07 -6.80
N ILE A 56 2.70 -7.71 -7.70
CA ILE A 56 2.98 -6.81 -8.84
C ILE A 56 3.45 -5.44 -8.32
N ALA A 57 2.74 -4.87 -7.34
CA ALA A 57 3.12 -3.61 -6.72
C ALA A 57 4.50 -3.69 -6.03
N THR A 58 4.79 -4.80 -5.36
CA THR A 58 6.09 -5.03 -4.70
C THR A 58 7.22 -5.07 -5.73
N ILE A 59 7.03 -5.74 -6.86
CA ILE A 59 8.02 -5.78 -7.95
C ILE A 59 8.27 -4.36 -8.50
N LEU A 60 7.22 -3.56 -8.70
CA LEU A 60 7.35 -2.17 -9.14
C LEU A 60 8.13 -1.32 -8.13
N VAL A 61 7.84 -1.44 -6.84
CA VAL A 61 8.55 -0.72 -5.77
C VAL A 61 10.02 -1.13 -5.73
N LEU A 62 10.33 -2.43 -5.86
CA LEU A 62 11.71 -2.91 -5.92
C LEU A 62 12.45 -2.40 -7.16
N ALA A 63 11.78 -2.37 -8.31
CA ALA A 63 12.35 -1.82 -9.55
C ALA A 63 12.65 -0.31 -9.40
N LEU A 64 11.70 0.45 -8.85
CA LEU A 64 11.88 1.89 -8.59
C LEU A 64 13.02 2.12 -7.59
N TRP A 65 13.04 1.37 -6.50
CA TRP A 65 14.11 1.43 -5.51
C TRP A 65 15.48 1.13 -6.13
N PHE A 66 15.57 0.10 -6.97
CA PHE A 66 16.82 -0.26 -7.65
C PHE A 66 17.33 0.85 -8.57
N VAL A 67 16.45 1.49 -9.33
CA VAL A 67 16.79 2.63 -10.19
C VAL A 67 17.28 3.82 -9.37
N LEU A 68 16.59 4.14 -8.27
CA LEU A 68 16.95 5.25 -7.39
C LEU A 68 18.24 4.98 -6.62
N ALA A 69 18.47 3.74 -6.17
CA ALA A 69 19.70 3.30 -5.51
C ALA A 69 20.91 3.37 -6.44
N ARG A 70 20.75 3.05 -7.74
CA ARG A 70 21.82 3.24 -8.74
C ARG A 70 22.24 4.70 -8.92
N ARG A 71 21.32 5.64 -8.66
CA ARG A 71 21.60 7.08 -8.74
C ARG A 71 22.07 7.69 -7.43
N GLY A 72 22.16 6.90 -6.35
CA GLY A 72 22.46 7.41 -5.01
C GLY A 72 21.44 8.45 -4.53
N ALA A 73 20.19 8.33 -4.98
CA ALA A 73 19.17 9.32 -4.67
C ALA A 73 18.79 9.28 -3.18
N THR A 74 18.54 10.46 -2.62
CA THR A 74 17.97 10.60 -1.28
C THR A 74 16.45 10.66 -1.42
N VAL A 75 15.77 9.74 -0.74
CA VAL A 75 14.30 9.72 -0.66
C VAL A 75 13.91 10.19 0.73
N SER A 76 12.84 10.96 0.83
CA SER A 76 12.29 11.43 2.10
C SER A 76 11.00 10.71 2.47
N TYR A 77 10.62 10.81 3.75
CA TYR A 77 9.32 10.36 4.24
C TYR A 77 8.17 11.00 3.47
N ARG A 78 8.32 12.28 3.08
CA ARG A 78 7.31 13.00 2.31
C ARG A 78 7.14 12.38 0.94
N ASP A 79 8.22 11.96 0.29
CA ASP A 79 8.15 11.32 -1.03
C ASP A 79 7.42 9.98 -0.97
N ALA A 80 7.59 9.23 0.12
CA ALA A 80 6.84 7.99 0.34
C ALA A 80 5.34 8.24 0.55
N LEU A 81 4.99 9.29 1.31
CA LEU A 81 3.59 9.69 1.50
C LEU A 81 2.94 10.17 0.20
N THR A 82 3.62 11.04 -0.55
CA THR A 82 3.08 11.64 -1.79
C THR A 82 2.96 10.62 -2.90
N THR A 83 3.94 9.71 -3.04
CA THR A 83 3.86 8.62 -4.04
C THR A 83 2.77 7.62 -3.69
N GLY A 84 2.60 7.28 -2.40
CA GLY A 84 1.48 6.45 -1.94
C GLY A 84 0.12 7.09 -2.22
N ALA A 85 -0.04 8.37 -1.89
CA ALA A 85 -1.24 9.16 -2.17
C ALA A 85 -1.51 9.28 -3.68
N ALA A 86 -0.50 9.60 -4.48
CA ALA A 86 -0.64 9.73 -5.92
C ALA A 86 -1.05 8.40 -6.57
N GLY A 87 -0.41 7.29 -6.19
CA GLY A 87 -0.71 5.97 -6.74
C GLY A 87 -2.16 5.54 -6.49
N THR A 88 -2.65 5.70 -5.26
CA THR A 88 -4.04 5.38 -4.90
C THR A 88 -5.04 6.34 -5.53
N VAL A 89 -4.75 7.64 -5.60
CA VAL A 89 -5.61 8.61 -6.30
C VAL A 89 -5.75 8.27 -7.77
N LEU A 90 -4.65 7.94 -8.46
CA LEU A 90 -4.69 7.54 -9.86
C LEU A 90 -5.54 6.29 -10.08
N VAL A 91 -5.45 5.30 -9.17
CA VAL A 91 -6.30 4.11 -9.19
C VAL A 91 -7.77 4.45 -8.96
N PHE A 92 -8.08 5.32 -8.01
CA PHE A 92 -9.47 5.69 -7.74
C PHE A 92 -10.06 6.52 -8.89
N TRP A 93 -9.25 7.37 -9.50
CA TRP A 93 -9.63 8.19 -10.64
C TRP A 93 -9.85 7.34 -11.89
N SER A 94 -9.00 6.35 -12.18
CA SER A 94 -9.14 5.47 -13.35
C SER A 94 -10.41 4.62 -13.31
N VAL A 95 -10.94 4.35 -12.11
CA VAL A 95 -12.20 3.62 -11.89
C VAL A 95 -13.42 4.55 -11.91
N GLY A 96 -13.23 5.87 -12.12
CA GLY A 96 -14.32 6.83 -12.26
C GLY A 96 -14.98 7.24 -10.94
N ASN A 97 -14.28 7.12 -9.81
CA ASN A 97 -14.84 7.48 -8.51
C ASN A 97 -15.06 9.00 -8.35
N LEU A 98 -16.10 9.35 -7.60
CA LEU A 98 -16.45 10.74 -7.27
C LEU A 98 -15.39 11.40 -6.38
N LEU A 99 -15.35 12.74 -6.38
CA LEU A 99 -14.40 13.56 -5.63
C LEU A 99 -14.20 13.17 -4.14
N PRO A 100 -15.24 12.82 -3.36
CA PRO A 100 -15.08 12.40 -1.96
C PRO A 100 -14.26 11.12 -1.82
N TRP A 101 -14.40 10.19 -2.77
CA TRP A 101 -13.65 8.93 -2.78
C TRP A 101 -12.19 9.14 -3.20
N LEU A 102 -11.89 10.17 -4.00
CA LEU A 102 -10.50 10.55 -4.28
C LEU A 102 -9.79 11.04 -3.01
N LEU A 103 -10.47 11.80 -2.15
CA LEU A 103 -9.92 12.22 -0.86
C LEU A 103 -9.67 11.03 0.08
N VAL A 104 -10.58 10.06 0.10
CA VAL A 104 -10.37 8.78 0.81
C VAL A 104 -9.16 8.05 0.23
N GLY A 105 -9.01 8.04 -1.10
CA GLY A 105 -7.85 7.52 -1.80
C GLY A 105 -6.54 8.18 -1.35
N VAL A 106 -6.49 9.52 -1.27
CA VAL A 106 -5.32 10.27 -0.75
C VAL A 106 -4.93 9.79 0.65
N LEU A 107 -5.90 9.69 1.56
CA LEU A 107 -5.66 9.31 2.95
C LEU A 107 -5.17 7.85 3.06
N LEU A 108 -5.79 6.93 2.33
CA LEU A 108 -5.35 5.53 2.24
C LEU A 108 -3.94 5.42 1.66
N GLY A 109 -3.66 6.14 0.57
CA GLY A 109 -2.34 6.19 -0.03
C GLY A 109 -1.26 6.72 0.89
N ALA A 110 -1.55 7.80 1.61
CA ALA A 110 -0.66 8.34 2.62
C ALA A 110 -0.43 7.33 3.76
N ALA A 111 -1.48 6.61 4.19
CA ALA A 111 -1.36 5.56 5.20
C ALA A 111 -0.47 4.39 4.70
N PHE A 112 -0.59 3.99 3.43
CA PHE A 112 0.29 2.99 2.81
C PHE A 112 1.74 3.46 2.75
N GLY A 113 1.98 4.68 2.27
CA GLY A 113 3.31 5.28 2.23
C GLY A 113 3.93 5.40 3.63
N ALA A 114 3.12 5.75 4.63
CA ALA A 114 3.54 5.83 6.03
C ALA A 114 3.92 4.46 6.60
N ALA A 115 3.07 3.46 6.40
CA ALA A 115 3.30 2.09 6.88
C ALA A 115 4.55 1.48 6.25
N PHE A 116 4.71 1.67 4.93
CA PHE A 116 5.90 1.26 4.20
C PHE A 116 7.16 1.91 4.80
N TRP A 117 7.16 3.24 4.93
CA TRP A 117 8.35 3.97 5.37
C TRP A 117 8.74 3.67 6.81
N LEU A 118 7.77 3.67 7.72
CA LEU A 118 8.01 3.42 9.15
C LEU A 118 8.58 2.03 9.40
N THR A 119 8.18 1.05 8.59
CA THR A 119 8.68 -0.33 8.73
C THR A 119 9.97 -0.60 7.97
N ALA A 120 10.19 0.06 6.83
CA ALA A 120 11.43 -0.06 6.07
C ALA A 120 12.59 0.73 6.70
N PHE A 121 12.34 1.97 7.12
CA PHE A 121 13.38 2.93 7.49
C PHE A 121 13.21 3.52 8.90
N GLY A 122 12.14 3.15 9.62
CA GLY A 122 11.89 3.63 10.98
C GLY A 122 11.49 5.10 11.00
N ARG A 123 11.97 5.83 12.02
CA ARG A 123 11.69 7.27 12.22
C ARG A 123 12.62 8.21 11.44
N ARG A 124 13.40 7.69 10.49
CA ARG A 124 14.30 8.52 9.68
C ARG A 124 13.46 9.43 8.78
N ARG A 125 13.87 10.68 8.63
CA ARG A 125 13.19 11.63 7.73
C ARG A 125 13.63 11.45 6.28
N GLU A 126 14.87 11.02 6.08
CA GLU A 126 15.50 10.85 4.78
C GLU A 126 16.44 9.65 4.80
N VAL A 127 16.55 8.96 3.66
CA VAL A 127 17.45 7.84 3.46
C VAL A 127 18.08 7.95 2.08
N THR A 128 19.41 7.96 2.04
CA THR A 128 20.16 7.77 0.80
C THR A 128 20.13 6.29 0.44
N LEU A 129 19.60 5.99 -0.75
CA LEU A 129 19.45 4.62 -1.22
C LEU A 129 20.79 4.08 -1.72
N SER A 130 21.14 2.86 -1.30
CA SER A 130 22.35 2.17 -1.72
C SER A 130 22.06 0.72 -2.06
N LEU A 131 22.82 0.16 -3.01
CA LEU A 131 22.72 -1.25 -3.42
C LEU A 131 23.35 -2.23 -2.41
N THR A 132 23.89 -1.71 -1.31
CA THR A 132 24.68 -2.45 -0.30
C THR A 132 23.87 -2.98 0.88
#